data_AF-A0A3M1CJY9-F1
#
_entry.id   AF-A0A3M1CJY9-F1
#
_cell.length_a   1.000
_cell.length_b   1.000
_cell.length_c   1.000
_cell.angle_alpha   90.00
_cell.angle_beta   90.00
_cell.angle_gamma   90.00
#
_symmetry.space_group_name_H-M   'P 1'
#
loop_
_entity.id
_entity.type
_entity.pdbx_description
1 polymer ?
#
loop_
_entity_poly.entity_id
_entity_poly.type
_entity_poly.pdbx_seq_one_letter_code
_entity_poly.pdbx_strand_id
1 'polypeptide(L)' 'MNLTGHPEGLEELKKIKEQRKDFLRFLITEAKTSFERRAEFKGSDGRKWFLYYDAQADQLRVEAAGE' A
#
# COMPACT_ATOMS: atom_id res chain seq x y z
N MET A 1 5.57 5.21 10.80
CA MET A 1 4.72 4.97 9.61
C MET A 1 4.02 6.23 9.10
N ASN A 2 4.76 7.04 8.35
CA ASN A 2 4.18 8.07 7.50
C ASN A 2 3.67 7.42 6.20
N LEU A 3 2.57 7.94 5.67
CA LEU A 3 1.94 7.48 4.44
C LEU A 3 2.06 8.57 3.39
N THR A 4 2.78 8.28 2.31
CA THR A 4 3.12 9.25 1.26
C THR A 4 2.74 8.71 -0.11
N GLY A 5 2.51 9.57 -1.11
CA GLY A 5 2.22 9.14 -2.48
C GLY A 5 0.88 9.66 -2.99
N HIS A 6 0.26 8.93 -3.91
CA HIS A 6 -0.95 9.38 -4.60
C HIS A 6 -2.14 9.56 -3.64
N PRO A 7 -2.84 10.70 -3.66
CA PRO A 7 -3.93 10.98 -2.71
C PRO A 7 -5.06 9.95 -2.79
N GLU A 8 -5.47 9.54 -3.99
CA GLU A 8 -6.51 8.51 -4.19
C GLU A 8 -6.09 7.16 -3.58
N GLY A 9 -4.88 6.69 -3.87
CA GLY A 9 -4.36 5.44 -3.30
C GLY A 9 -4.21 5.50 -1.78
N LEU A 10 -3.89 6.67 -1.21
CA LEU A 10 -3.82 6.88 0.23
C LEU A 10 -5.20 6.82 0.89
N GLU A 11 -6.23 7.36 0.26
CA GLU A 11 -7.61 7.25 0.74
C GLU A 11 -8.08 5.79 0.71
N GLU A 12 -7.78 5.05 -0.35
CA GLU A 12 -8.11 3.63 -0.46
C GLU A 12 -7.36 2.79 0.59
N LEU A 13 -6.08 3.08 0.82
CA LEU A 13 -5.31 2.41 1.86
C LEU A 13 -5.85 2.73 3.27
N LYS A 14 -6.32 3.97 3.52
CA LYS A 14 -7.00 4.32 4.78
C LYS A 14 -8.29 3.51 4.95
N LYS A 15 -9.12 3.39 3.92
CA LYS A 15 -10.33 2.55 3.95
C LYS A 15 -9.98 1.09 4.24
N ILE A 16 -8.93 0.55 3.63
CA ILE A 16 -8.44 -0.80 3.91
C ILE A 16 -7.96 -0.92 5.35
N LYS A 17 -7.25 0.07 5.89
CA LYS A 17 -6.80 0.10 7.28
C LYS A 17 -7.97 0.05 8.26
N GLU A 18 -9.08 0.71 7.95
CA GLU A 18 -10.26 0.75 8.82
C GLU A 18 -11.13 -0.50 8.69
N GLN A 19 -11.36 -0.98 7.47
CA GLN A 19 -12.25 -2.11 7.20
C GLN A 19 -11.55 -3.48 7.32
N ARG A 20 -10.26 -3.55 6.98
CA ARG A 20 -9.49 -4.79 6.84
C ARG A 20 -8.05 -4.64 7.35
N LYS A 21 -7.91 -4.48 8.67
CA LYS A 21 -6.59 -4.40 9.34
C LYS A 21 -5.67 -5.59 9.04
N ASP A 22 -6.22 -6.81 9.01
CA ASP A 22 -5.46 -8.02 8.69
C ASP A 22 -4.92 -7.99 7.26
N PHE A 23 -5.71 -7.47 6.32
CA PHE A 23 -5.27 -7.30 4.93
C PHE A 23 -4.17 -6.26 4.80
N LEU A 24 -4.23 -5.14 5.54
CA LEU A 24 -3.13 -4.18 5.57
C LEU A 24 -1.84 -4.82 6.11
N ARG A 25 -1.94 -5.63 7.17
CA ARG A 25 -0.76 -6.32 7.72
C ARG A 25 -0.19 -7.34 6.73
N PHE A 26 -1.06 -8.03 5.99
CA PHE A 26 -0.65 -8.89 4.87
C PHE A 26 0.11 -8.09 3.80
N LEU A 27 -0.44 -6.97 3.32
CA LEU A 27 0.22 -6.11 2.32
C LEU A 27 1.58 -5.60 2.79
N ILE A 28 1.70 -5.17 4.05
CA ILE A 28 2.98 -4.72 4.61
C ILE A 28 3.97 -5.90 4.69
N THR A 29 3.51 -7.09 5.06
CA THR A 29 4.36 -8.28 5.15
C THR A 29 4.81 -8.73 3.77
N GLU A 30 3.90 -8.75 2.81
CA GLU A 30 4.20 -9.03 1.41
C GLU A 30 5.18 -7.99 0.85
N ALA A 31 4.94 -6.70 1.06
CA ALA A 31 5.86 -5.64 0.68
C ALA A 31 7.23 -5.76 1.38
N LYS A 32 7.32 -6.34 2.57
CA LYS A 32 8.62 -6.61 3.24
C LYS A 32 9.34 -7.83 2.66
N THR A 33 8.58 -8.83 2.23
CA THR A 33 9.12 -10.13 1.78
C THR A 33 9.37 -10.14 0.27
N SER A 34 8.68 -9.27 -0.47
CA SER A 34 8.80 -9.10 -1.91
C SER A 34 10.14 -8.45 -2.26
N PHE A 35 10.74 -8.92 -3.36
CA PHE A 35 12.06 -8.47 -3.81
C PHE A 35 12.08 -6.96 -4.12
N GLU A 36 10.98 -6.46 -4.68
CA GLU A 36 10.79 -5.06 -5.06
C GLU A 36 10.31 -4.18 -3.90
N ARG A 37 10.23 -4.75 -2.70
CA ARG A 37 9.70 -4.13 -1.48
C ARG A 37 8.32 -3.49 -1.65
N ARG A 38 7.48 -4.10 -2.49
CA ARG A 38 6.16 -3.60 -2.85
C ARG A 38 5.10 -4.68 -2.79
N ALA A 39 3.86 -4.29 -2.53
CA ALA A 39 2.68 -5.15 -2.60
C ALA A 39 1.63 -4.53 -3.54
N GLU A 40 0.99 -5.35 -4.36
CA GLU A 40 -0.13 -4.91 -5.20
C GLU A 40 -1.42 -5.00 -4.38
N PHE A 41 -2.26 -3.97 -4.45
CA PHE A 41 -3.60 -4.02 -3.90
C PHE A 41 -4.60 -3.32 -4.82
N LYS A 42 -5.83 -3.82 -4.80
CA LYS A 42 -6.94 -3.23 -5.55
C LYS A 42 -7.75 -2.34 -4.61
N GLY A 43 -7.96 -1.09 -5.01
CA GLY A 43 -8.88 -0.18 -4.34
C GLY A 43 -10.35 -0.61 -4.52
N SER A 44 -11.22 -0.10 -3.67
CA SER A 44 -12.67 -0.13 -3.84
C SER A 44 -13.12 0.50 -5.16
N ASP A 45 -12.37 1.46 -5.71
CA ASP A 45 -12.64 2.04 -7.04
C ASP A 45 -12.35 1.06 -8.20
N GLY A 46 -11.70 -0.07 -7.92
CA GLY A 46 -11.31 -1.05 -8.92
C GLY A 46 -9.93 -0.81 -9.54
N ARG A 47 -9.30 0.34 -9.26
CA ARG A 47 -7.92 0.64 -9.64
C ARG A 47 -6.92 -0.20 -8.84
N LYS A 48 -5.83 -0.58 -9.50
CA LYS A 48 -4.69 -1.24 -8.87
C LYS A 48 -3.70 -0.19 -8.37
N TRP A 49 -3.15 -0.46 -7.20
CA TRP A 49 -2.19 0.39 -6.51
C TRP A 49 -1.04 -0.46 -6.01
N PHE A 50 0.17 0.10 -5.99
CA PHE A 50 1.32 -0.50 -5.36
C PHE A 50 1.63 0.20 -4.03
N LEU A 51 1.74 -0.60 -2.98
CA LEU A 51 2.22 -0.19 -1.67
C LEU A 51 3.70 -0.53 -1.56
N TYR A 52 4.56 0.48 -1.66
CA TYR A 52 5.99 0.37 -1.41
C TYR A 52 6.29 0.55 0.07
N TYR A 53 7.12 -0.34 0.61
CA TYR A 53 7.62 -0.24 1.97
C TYR A 53 9.06 0.27 1.97
N ASP A 54 9.24 1.48 2.48
CA ASP A 54 10.56 2.05 2.70
C ASP A 54 11.05 1.70 4.10
N ALA A 55 11.98 0.73 4.16
CA ALA A 55 12.57 0.26 5.40
C ALA A 55 13.55 1.27 6.02
N GLN A 56 14.13 2.18 5.23
CA GLN A 56 15.08 3.18 5.75
C GLN A 56 14.35 4.30 6.47
N ALA A 57 13.23 4.77 5.92
CA ALA A 57 12.44 5.85 6.49
C ALA A 57 11.29 5.38 7.42
N ASP A 58 11.02 4.07 7.48
CA ASP A 58 9.80 3.49 8.08
C ASP A 58 8.53 4.16 7.51
N GLN A 59 8.50 4.29 6.19
CA GLN A 59 7.42 4.95 5.45
C GLN A 59 6.77 4.02 4.44
N LEU A 60 5.49 4.23 4.21
CA LEU A 60 4.69 3.53 3.22
C LEU A 60 4.39 4.49 2.09
N ARG A 61 4.78 4.13 0.87
CA ARG A 61 4.50 4.91 -0.33
C ARG A 61 3.46 4.23 -1.19
N VAL A 62 2.41 4.94 -1.59
CA VAL A 62 1.39 4.43 -2.50
C VAL A 62 1.57 5.04 -3.88
N GLU A 63 1.69 4.19 -4.89
CA GLU A 63 1.73 4.61 -6.29
C GLU A 63 0.64 3.90 -7.09
N ALA A 64 0.16 4.54 -8.15
CA ALA A 64 -0.74 3.87 -9.09
C ALA A 64 0.03 2.71 -9.73
N ALA A 65 -0.61 1.55 -9.84
CA ALA A 65 -0.12 0.51 -10.72
C ALA A 65 -0.42 0.98 -12.14
N GLY A 66 0.50 1.78 -12.69
CA GLY A 66 0.44 2.21 -14.08
C GLY A 66 0.35 0.97 -14.98
N GLU A 67 -0.53 1.06 -15.98
CA GLU A 67 -0.64 0.12 -17.10
C GLU A 67 0.69 -0.11 -17.81
#